data_AF-A0A355PW09-F1
#
_entry.id   AF-A0A355PW09-F1
#
_cell.length_a   1.000
_cell.length_b   1.000
_cell.length_c   1.000
_cell.angle_alpha   90.00
_cell.angle_beta   90.00
_cell.angle_gamma   90.00
#
_symmetry.space_group_name_H-M   'P 1'
#
loop_
_entity.id
_entity.type
_entity.pdbx_description
1 polymer ?
#
loop_
_entity_poly.entity_id
_entity_poly.type
_entity_poly.pdbx_seq_one_letter_code
_entity_poly.pdbx_strand_id
1 'polypeptide(L)'
;MCMVTFQFDWAFTWEVFLVCMKQVPVCFFAATAAILTGLVLGIPLAAARNKKKWFRYLANAYVHLIRGIPTILLLLILYLSIKNGFNALAKTYGWTVNATVIPALGIAVLALGISAAAFLSGSFLTALRSVDPGQRRSF
;
A
#
# COMPACT_ATOMS: atom_id res chain seq x y z
N MET A 1 -32.90 29.79 -5.62
CA MET A 1 -31.81 29.39 -6.53
C MET A 1 -30.60 30.26 -6.18
N CYS A 2 -29.75 29.81 -5.25
CA CYS A 2 -28.59 30.57 -4.80
C CYS A 2 -27.41 30.26 -5.74
N MET A 3 -27.02 31.21 -6.58
CA MET A 3 -25.77 31.10 -7.34
C MET A 3 -24.62 31.21 -6.33
N VAL A 4 -24.00 30.09 -5.98
CA VAL A 4 -22.71 30.10 -5.28
C VAL A 4 -21.70 30.73 -6.22
N THR A 5 -21.41 32.01 -6.03
CA THR A 5 -20.32 32.68 -6.75
C THR A 5 -19.01 32.22 -6.11
N PHE A 6 -18.17 31.55 -6.90
CA PHE A 6 -16.85 31.13 -6.46
C PHE A 6 -15.95 32.39 -6.36
N GLN A 7 -15.91 33.00 -5.18
CA GLN A 7 -14.97 34.07 -4.85
C GLN A 7 -13.66 33.43 -4.45
N PHE A 8 -12.62 33.60 -5.28
CA PHE A 8 -11.29 33.03 -5.01
C PHE A 8 -10.57 33.87 -3.96
N ASP A 9 -10.36 33.31 -2.78
CA ASP A 9 -9.65 33.96 -1.68
C ASP A 9 -8.15 33.63 -1.72
N TRP A 10 -7.36 34.64 -2.07
CA TRP A 10 -5.91 34.52 -2.18
C TRP A 10 -5.22 34.32 -0.81
N ALA A 11 -5.74 34.94 0.25
CA ALA A 11 -5.16 34.84 1.58
C ALA A 11 -5.34 33.42 2.14
N PHE A 12 -6.56 32.87 2.02
CA PHE A 12 -6.84 31.49 2.42
C PHE A 12 -6.02 30.45 1.64
N THR A 13 -5.86 30.68 0.33
CA THR A 13 -5.04 29.79 -0.52
C THR A 13 -3.59 29.71 -0.03
N TRP A 14 -3.02 30.85 0.37
CA TRP A 14 -1.64 30.90 0.89
C TRP A 14 -1.50 30.17 2.23
N GLU A 15 -2.48 30.27 3.12
CA GLU A 15 -2.48 29.54 4.38
C GLU A 15 -2.55 28.02 4.18
N VAL A 16 -3.48 27.54 3.34
CA VAL A 16 -3.61 26.11 3.03
C VAL A 16 -2.35 25.58 2.36
N PHE A 17 -1.75 26.36 1.45
CA PHE A 17 -0.50 25.98 0.81
C PHE A 17 0.62 25.72 1.83
N LEU A 18 0.81 26.61 2.81
CA LEU A 18 1.81 26.44 3.86
C LEU A 18 1.48 25.26 4.79
N VAL A 19 0.20 25.01 5.07
CA VAL A 19 -0.25 23.84 5.84
C VAL A 19 0.08 22.54 5.08
N CYS A 20 -0.15 22.50 3.77
CA CYS A 20 0.19 21.35 2.92
C CYS A 20 1.70 21.11 2.87
N MET A 21 2.52 22.18 2.80
CA MET A 21 3.99 22.06 2.84
C MET A 21 4.49 21.39 4.13
N LYS A 22 3.84 21.64 5.27
CA LYS A 22 4.17 20.99 6.54
C LYS A 22 3.92 19.47 6.53
N GLN A 23 3.04 18.97 5.65
CA GLN A 23 2.72 17.54 5.54
C GLN A 23 3.67 16.78 4.61
N VAL A 24 4.47 17.48 3.80
CA VAL A 24 5.43 16.86 2.85
C VAL A 24 6.35 15.82 3.51
N PRO A 25 6.94 16.04 4.70
CA PRO A 25 7.79 15.05 5.34
C PRO A 25 7.06 13.75 5.69
N VAL A 26 5.79 13.85 6.12
CA VAL A 26 4.96 12.68 6.44
C VAL A 26 4.64 11.89 5.17
N CYS A 27 4.34 12.58 4.06
CA CYS A 27 4.14 11.93 2.77
C CYS A 27 5.39 11.19 2.30
N PHE A 28 6.57 11.83 2.41
CA PHE A 28 7.84 11.21 2.02
C PHE A 28 8.17 9.99 2.90
N PHE A 29 7.95 10.10 4.20
CA PHE A 29 8.11 8.99 5.14
C PHE A 29 7.17 7.83 4.79
N ALA A 30 5.89 8.11 4.59
CA ALA A 30 4.90 7.09 4.25
C ALA A 30 5.21 6.41 2.92
N ALA A 31 5.59 7.19 1.89
CA ALA A 31 5.96 6.66 0.58
C ALA A 31 7.19 5.74 0.67
N THR A 32 8.24 6.19 1.37
CA THR A 32 9.47 5.41 1.54
C THR A 32 9.20 4.12 2.32
N ALA A 33 8.47 4.19 3.42
CA ALA A 33 8.12 3.02 4.22
C ALA A 33 7.23 2.03 3.45
N ALA A 34 6.27 2.53 2.65
CA ALA A 34 5.43 1.70 1.79
C ALA A 34 6.25 1.00 0.68
N ILE A 35 7.21 1.70 0.07
CA ILE A 35 8.09 1.10 -0.94
C ILE A 35 8.99 0.04 -0.31
N LEU A 36 9.57 0.29 0.87
CA LEU A 36 10.42 -0.68 1.56
C LEU A 36 9.64 -1.94 1.97
N THR A 37 8.43 -1.78 2.50
CA THR A 37 7.56 -2.92 2.82
C THR A 37 7.12 -3.66 1.55
N GLY A 38 6.78 -2.92 0.49
CA GLY A 38 6.47 -3.49 -0.82
C GLY A 38 7.66 -4.23 -1.46
N LEU A 39 8.89 -3.78 -1.22
CA LEU A 39 10.11 -4.44 -1.68
C LEU A 39 10.30 -5.80 -1.00
N VAL A 40 10.19 -5.81 0.33
CA VAL A 40 10.30 -7.03 1.16
C VAL A 40 9.26 -8.08 0.75
N LEU A 41 8.03 -7.65 0.44
CA LEU A 41 6.95 -8.53 -0.02
C LEU A 41 7.03 -8.87 -1.52
N GLY A 42 7.53 -7.94 -2.34
CA GLY A 42 7.54 -8.03 -3.80
C GLY A 42 8.60 -8.99 -4.35
N ILE A 43 9.77 -9.07 -3.70
CA ILE A 43 10.85 -10.00 -4.07
C ILE A 43 10.41 -11.48 -3.98
N PRO A 44 9.90 -11.98 -2.82
CA PRO A 44 9.46 -13.38 -2.72
C PRO A 44 8.28 -13.67 -3.67
N LEU A 45 7.42 -12.68 -3.90
CA LEU A 45 6.30 -12.80 -4.84
C LEU A 45 6.79 -12.94 -6.29
N ALA A 46 7.79 -12.16 -6.71
CA ALA A 46 8.44 -12.30 -8.01
C ALA A 46 9.13 -13.66 -8.16
N ALA A 47 9.82 -14.12 -7.12
CA ALA A 47 10.46 -15.43 -7.09
C ALA A 47 9.43 -16.56 -7.21
N ALA A 48 8.32 -16.50 -6.47
CA ALA A 48 7.23 -17.48 -6.53
C ALA A 48 6.60 -17.59 -7.92
N ARG A 49 6.50 -16.48 -8.65
CA ARG A 49 6.01 -16.43 -10.05
C ARG A 49 6.95 -17.12 -11.05
N ASN A 50 8.21 -17.31 -10.69
CA ASN A 50 9.21 -18.01 -11.50
C ASN A 50 9.31 -19.52 -11.18
N LYS A 51 8.64 -20.01 -10.13
CA LYS A 51 8.67 -21.42 -9.68
C LYS A 51 7.58 -22.28 -10.35
N LYS A 52 7.41 -23.53 -9.87
CA LYS A 52 6.45 -24.55 -10.36
C LYS A 52 5.04 -23.97 -10.51
N LYS A 53 4.24 -24.59 -11.41
CA LYS A 53 2.92 -24.11 -11.87
C LYS A 53 2.03 -23.58 -10.73
N TRP A 54 1.92 -24.27 -9.60
CA TRP A 54 0.99 -23.91 -8.51
C TRP A 54 1.31 -22.57 -7.83
N PHE A 55 2.56 -22.35 -7.40
CA PHE A 55 2.98 -21.09 -6.77
C PHE A 55 2.82 -19.89 -7.70
N ARG A 56 3.03 -20.11 -9.00
CA ARG A 56 2.84 -19.08 -10.02
C ARG A 56 1.38 -18.65 -10.15
N TYR A 57 0.44 -19.59 -10.11
CA TYR A 57 -1.00 -19.25 -10.16
C TYR A 57 -1.41 -18.45 -8.94
N LEU A 58 -1.01 -18.87 -7.74
CA LEU A 58 -1.38 -18.18 -6.50
C LEU A 58 -0.79 -16.75 -6.46
N ALA A 59 0.48 -16.61 -6.82
CA ALA A 59 1.13 -15.29 -6.85
C ALA A 59 0.54 -14.38 -7.94
N ASN A 60 0.21 -14.91 -9.11
CA ASN A 60 -0.47 -14.13 -10.15
C ASN A 60 -1.88 -13.72 -9.69
N ALA A 61 -2.64 -14.63 -9.07
CA ALA A 61 -3.98 -14.32 -8.55
C ALA A 61 -3.93 -13.16 -7.56
N TYR A 62 -3.01 -13.21 -6.59
CA TYR A 62 -2.76 -12.09 -5.67
C TYR A 62 -2.48 -10.78 -6.41
N VAL A 63 -1.54 -10.78 -7.37
CA VAL A 63 -1.15 -9.57 -8.11
C VAL A 63 -2.33 -8.99 -8.90
N HIS A 64 -3.10 -9.85 -9.58
CA HIS A 64 -4.26 -9.42 -10.36
C HIS A 64 -5.37 -8.86 -9.47
N LEU A 65 -5.66 -9.49 -8.34
CA LEU A 65 -6.66 -9.01 -7.39
C LEU A 65 -6.28 -7.66 -6.79
N ILE A 66 -5.07 -7.55 -6.25
CA ILE A 66 -4.61 -6.31 -5.60
C ILE A 66 -4.52 -5.15 -6.57
N ARG A 67 -4.12 -5.39 -7.83
CA ARG A 67 -4.09 -4.35 -8.87
C ARG A 67 -5.46 -4.04 -9.47
N GLY A 68 -6.43 -4.94 -9.32
CA GLY A 68 -7.81 -4.74 -9.76
C GLY A 68 -8.64 -3.93 -8.76
N ILE A 69 -8.26 -3.92 -7.48
CA ILE A 69 -8.92 -3.14 -6.43
C ILE A 69 -8.38 -1.71 -6.44
N PRO A 70 -9.23 -0.66 -6.39
CA PRO A 70 -8.78 0.71 -6.22
C PRO A 70 -7.95 0.86 -4.93
N THR A 71 -6.76 1.48 -5.00
CA THR A 71 -5.85 1.60 -3.83
C THR A 71 -6.50 2.31 -2.65
N ILE A 72 -7.35 3.31 -2.90
CA ILE A 72 -8.14 4.00 -1.87
C ILE A 72 -9.09 3.02 -1.16
N LEU A 73 -9.70 2.10 -1.91
CA LEU A 73 -10.57 1.06 -1.33
C LEU A 73 -9.75 0.06 -0.52
N LEU A 74 -8.56 -0.33 -0.97
CA LEU A 74 -7.66 -1.19 -0.21
C LEU A 74 -7.27 -0.54 1.13
N LEU A 75 -6.95 0.75 1.12
CA LEU A 75 -6.71 1.54 2.33
C LEU A 75 -7.91 1.52 3.28
N LEU A 76 -9.12 1.73 2.77
CA LEU A 76 -10.35 1.70 3.55
C LEU A 76 -10.61 0.32 4.17
N ILE A 77 -10.53 -0.74 3.36
CA ILE A 77 -10.72 -2.12 3.81
C ILE A 77 -9.71 -2.42 4.91
N LEU A 78 -8.42 -2.15 4.70
CA LEU A 78 -7.40 -2.47 5.69
C LEU A 78 -7.58 -1.67 6.99
N TYR A 79 -7.95 -0.38 6.88
CA TYR A 79 -8.25 0.46 8.02
C TYR A 79 -9.39 -0.09 8.86
N LEU A 80 -10.51 -0.44 8.22
CA LEU A 80 -11.69 -0.98 8.91
C LEU A 80 -11.43 -2.39 9.45
N SER A 81 -10.81 -3.27 8.67
CA SER A 81 -10.49 -4.65 9.07
C SER A 81 -9.57 -4.69 10.28
N ILE A 82 -8.51 -3.89 10.30
CA ILE A 82 -7.58 -3.85 11.43
C ILE A 82 -8.28 -3.28 12.68
N LYS A 83 -8.98 -2.15 12.56
CA LYS A 83 -9.62 -1.52 13.72
C LYS A 83 -10.75 -2.35 14.30
N ASN A 84 -11.66 -2.83 13.47
CA ASN A 84 -12.80 -3.63 13.93
C ASN A 84 -12.33 -5.00 14.42
N GLY A 85 -11.36 -5.62 13.74
CA GLY A 85 -10.74 -6.86 14.18
C GLY A 85 -10.07 -6.73 15.54
N PHE A 86 -9.30 -5.65 15.76
CA PHE A 86 -8.68 -5.38 17.05
C PHE A 86 -9.71 -5.14 18.15
N ASN A 87 -10.75 -4.34 17.89
CA ASN A 87 -11.82 -4.11 18.88
C ASN A 87 -12.59 -5.39 19.23
N ALA A 88 -12.86 -6.26 18.25
CA ALA A 88 -13.50 -7.54 18.49
C ALA A 88 -12.63 -8.43 19.38
N LEU A 89 -11.33 -8.52 19.09
CA LEU A 89 -10.36 -9.27 19.91
C LEU A 89 -10.26 -8.69 21.33
N ALA A 90 -10.12 -7.37 21.46
CA ALA A 90 -10.06 -6.70 22.75
C ALA A 90 -11.30 -7.00 23.61
N LYS A 91 -12.50 -7.00 23.01
CA LYS A 91 -13.74 -7.37 23.70
C LYS A 91 -13.76 -8.85 24.11
N THR A 92 -13.27 -9.75 23.28
CA THR A 92 -13.18 -11.20 23.61
C THR A 92 -12.21 -11.46 24.75
N TYR A 93 -11.08 -10.75 24.81
CA TYR A 93 -10.06 -10.91 25.85
C TYR A 93 -10.24 -9.98 27.06
N GLY A 94 -11.31 -9.17 27.10
CA GLY A 94 -11.60 -8.26 28.21
C GLY A 94 -10.63 -7.07 28.34
N TRP A 95 -9.92 -6.73 27.27
CA TRP A 95 -9.01 -5.60 27.25
C TRP A 95 -9.78 -4.28 27.21
N THR A 96 -9.37 -3.30 28.03
CA THR A 96 -9.96 -1.94 28.05
C THR A 96 -9.41 -1.02 26.96
N VAL A 97 -8.48 -1.52 26.12
CA VAL A 97 -7.86 -0.75 25.05
C VAL A 97 -8.69 -0.79 23.77
N ASN A 98 -8.93 0.39 23.20
CA ASN A 98 -9.61 0.54 21.91
C ASN A 98 -8.58 0.61 20.77
N ALA A 99 -9.00 0.30 19.54
CA ALA A 99 -8.19 0.40 18.33
C ALA A 99 -7.67 1.82 18.00
N THR A 100 -8.01 2.83 18.80
CA THR A 100 -7.45 4.18 18.76
C THR A 100 -5.94 4.19 19.03
N VAL A 101 -5.42 3.16 19.72
CA VAL A 101 -3.97 3.00 19.95
C VAL A 101 -3.19 2.72 18.67
N ILE A 102 -3.86 2.23 17.61
CA ILE A 102 -3.21 1.89 16.35
C ILE A 102 -3.13 3.15 15.48
N PRO A 103 -1.92 3.64 15.15
CA PRO A 103 -1.76 4.84 14.35
C PRO A 103 -2.26 4.61 12.91
N ALA A 104 -3.08 5.52 12.41
CA ALA A 104 -3.62 5.45 11.05
C ALA A 104 -2.52 5.44 9.97
N LEU A 105 -1.40 6.13 10.24
CA LEU A 105 -0.24 6.14 9.36
C LEU A 105 0.35 4.73 9.16
N GLY A 106 0.43 3.92 10.22
CA GLY A 106 0.96 2.55 10.11
C GLY A 106 0.07 1.66 9.24
N ILE A 107 -1.25 1.76 9.41
CA ILE A 107 -2.22 1.06 8.58
C ILE A 107 -2.11 1.51 7.11
N ALA A 108 -1.94 2.83 6.89
CA ALA A 108 -1.77 3.37 5.55
C ALA A 108 -0.50 2.85 4.88
N VAL A 109 0.63 2.83 5.59
CA VAL A 109 1.90 2.26 5.09
C VAL A 109 1.74 0.78 4.74
N LEU A 110 1.03 0.00 5.55
CA LEU A 110 0.78 -1.42 5.25
C LEU A 110 -0.08 -1.60 3.99
N ALA A 111 -1.17 -0.85 3.85
CA ALA A 111 -2.04 -0.93 2.67
C ALA A 111 -1.31 -0.50 1.40
N LEU A 112 -0.56 0.60 1.47
CA LEU A 112 0.27 1.08 0.37
C LEU A 112 1.40 0.07 0.05
N GLY A 113 2.00 -0.54 1.05
CA GLY A 113 3.03 -1.57 0.88
C GLY A 113 2.52 -2.84 0.21
N ILE A 114 1.33 -3.32 0.58
CA ILE A 114 0.64 -4.44 -0.10
C ILE A 114 0.38 -4.09 -1.57
N SER A 115 -0.12 -2.89 -1.84
CA SER A 115 -0.33 -2.42 -3.22
C SER A 115 1.00 -2.34 -3.98
N ALA A 116 2.03 -1.74 -3.38
CA ALA A 116 3.37 -1.61 -3.94
C ALA A 116 4.02 -2.96 -4.24
N ALA A 117 3.85 -3.97 -3.38
CA ALA A 117 4.36 -5.32 -3.60
C ALA A 117 3.83 -5.94 -4.90
N ALA A 118 2.54 -5.74 -5.21
CA ALA A 118 1.94 -6.24 -6.45
C ALA A 118 2.55 -5.57 -7.70
N PHE A 119 2.86 -4.27 -7.64
CA PHE A 119 3.54 -3.56 -8.73
C PHE A 119 5.03 -3.93 -8.84
N LEU A 120 5.76 -3.88 -7.73
CA LEU A 120 7.19 -4.18 -7.67
C LEU A 120 7.51 -5.63 -8.05
N SER A 121 6.67 -6.58 -7.68
CA SER A 121 6.84 -7.98 -8.12
C SER A 121 6.77 -8.13 -9.64
N GLY A 122 6.03 -7.25 -10.32
CA GLY A 122 6.02 -7.16 -11.79
C GLY A 122 7.36 -6.66 -12.32
N SER A 123 7.86 -5.56 -11.79
CA SER A 123 9.16 -4.97 -12.17
C SER A 123 10.33 -5.94 -11.92
N PHE A 124 10.33 -6.69 -10.81
CA PHE A 124 11.37 -7.69 -10.57
C PHE A 124 11.26 -8.90 -11.50
N LEU A 125 10.04 -9.34 -11.81
CA LEU A 125 9.86 -10.44 -12.76
C LEU A 125 10.31 -10.06 -14.17
N THR A 126 10.05 -8.82 -14.63
CA THR A 126 10.55 -8.35 -15.92
C THR A 126 12.07 -8.21 -15.91
N ALA A 127 12.65 -7.68 -14.82
CA ALA A 127 14.10 -7.62 -14.64
C ALA A 127 14.75 -9.02 -14.69
N LEU A 128 14.22 -10.00 -13.94
CA LEU A 128 14.72 -11.39 -13.95
C LEU A 128 14.61 -12.05 -15.33
N ARG A 129 13.61 -11.67 -16.12
CA ARG A 129 13.39 -12.20 -17.47
C ARG A 129 14.24 -11.53 -18.53
N SER A 130 14.69 -10.29 -18.30
CA SER A 130 15.52 -9.53 -19.24
C SER A 130 16.90 -10.13 -19.46
N VAL A 131 17.40 -10.95 -18.51
CA VAL A 131 18.65 -11.69 -18.68
C VAL A 131 18.45 -12.86 -19.63
N ASP A 132 19.36 -12.99 -20.60
CA ASP A 132 19.31 -14.04 -21.60
C ASP A 132 19.28 -15.45 -20.99
N PRO A 133 18.48 -16.37 -21.55
CA PRO A 133 18.40 -17.75 -21.06
C PRO A 133 19.74 -18.49 -21.11
N GLY A 134 20.65 -18.11 -22.01
CA GLY A 134 22.01 -18.68 -22.09
C GLY A 134 22.86 -18.38 -20.86
N GLN A 135 22.78 -17.15 -20.32
CA GLN A 135 23.47 -16.74 -19.09
C GLN A 135 22.88 -17.41 -17.84
N ARG A 136 21.55 -17.66 -17.81
CA ARG A 136 20.87 -18.30 -16.67
C ARG A 136 21.22 -19.78 -16.45
N ARG A 137 21.78 -20.48 -17.44
CA ARG A 137 22.14 -21.91 -17.32
C ARG A 137 23.61 -22.14 -16.94
N SER A 138 24.45 -21.12 -17.04
CA SER A 138 25.89 -21.23 -16.78
C SER A 138 26.26 -20.98 -15.31
N PHE A 139 25.29 -20.63 -14.47
CA PHE A 139 25.40 -20.41 -13.02
C PHE A 139 24.61 -21.51 -12.30
#